data_AF-A0A9Q7WJ39-F1
#
_entry.id   AF-A0A9Q7WJ39-F1
#
_cell.length_a   1.000
_cell.length_b   1.000
_cell.length_c   1.000
_cell.angle_alpha   90.00
_cell.angle_beta   90.00
_cell.angle_gamma   90.00
#
_symmetry.space_group_name_H-M   'P 1'
#
loop_
_entity.id
_entity.type
_entity.pdbx_description
1 polymer ?
#
loop_
_entity_poly.entity_id
_entity_poly.type
_entity_poly.pdbx_seq_one_letter_code
_entity_poly.pdbx_strand_id
1 'polypeptide(L)'
;MKLVRAELNITQKEAAERCGVTPREWQNMEDGRTPRRMDLKVRQIAMAFGVDRDWLMWGGELAPEGDGGPTGAAATSDKSN
;
A
#
# COMPACT_ATOMS: atom_id res chain seq x y z
N MET A 1 1.16 -1.71 -4.47
CA MET A 1 1.07 -0.49 -5.32
C MET A 1 0.24 -0.64 -6.60
N LYS A 2 0.26 -1.77 -7.32
CA LYS A 2 -0.57 -1.93 -8.55
C LYS A 2 -2.08 -1.81 -8.28
N LEU A 3 -2.54 -2.26 -7.11
CA LEU A 3 -3.94 -2.22 -6.70
C LEU A 3 -4.52 -0.80 -6.67
N VAL A 4 -3.81 0.16 -6.05
CA VAL A 4 -4.31 1.54 -5.96
C VAL A 4 -4.46 2.22 -7.32
N ARG A 5 -3.60 1.84 -8.30
CA ARG A 5 -3.74 2.35 -9.66
C ARG A 5 -4.89 1.73 -10.43
N ALA A 6 -5.13 0.43 -10.22
CA ALA A 6 -6.25 -0.26 -10.83
C ALA A 6 -7.59 0.32 -10.32
N GLU A 7 -7.67 0.58 -9.01
CA GLU A 7 -8.86 1.19 -8.38
C GLU A 7 -9.14 2.59 -8.92
N LEU A 8 -8.11 3.43 -9.04
CA LEU A 8 -8.25 4.82 -9.48
C LEU A 8 -8.19 4.98 -11.01
N ASN A 9 -7.93 3.90 -11.75
CA ASN A 9 -7.69 3.91 -13.19
C ASN A 9 -6.65 4.95 -13.63
N ILE A 10 -5.52 5.03 -12.92
CA ILE A 10 -4.42 5.97 -13.19
C ILE A 10 -3.13 5.29 -13.64
N THR A 11 -2.29 6.03 -14.36
CA THR A 11 -0.96 5.62 -14.78
C THR A 11 0.05 5.65 -13.62
N GLN A 12 1.19 4.96 -13.78
CA GLN A 12 2.29 5.03 -12.81
C GLN A 12 2.82 6.46 -12.61
N LYS A 13 2.82 7.27 -13.68
CA LYS A 13 3.27 8.66 -13.62
C LYS A 13 2.34 9.51 -12.76
N GLU A 14 1.03 9.43 -13.00
CA GLU A 14 0.04 10.19 -12.22
C GLU A 14 0.04 9.76 -10.75
N ALA A 15 0.21 8.47 -10.47
CA ALA A 15 0.30 7.98 -9.11
C ALA A 15 1.56 8.50 -8.39
N ALA A 16 2.69 8.53 -9.09
CA ALA A 16 3.94 9.07 -8.57
C ALA A 16 3.83 10.58 -8.27
N GLU A 17 3.21 11.35 -9.17
CA GLU A 17 2.96 12.79 -9.01
C GLU A 17 2.08 13.08 -7.79
N ARG A 18 0.98 12.32 -7.60
CA ARG A 18 0.11 12.47 -6.42
C ARG A 18 0.81 12.17 -5.10
N CYS A 19 1.77 11.26 -5.11
CA CYS A 19 2.51 10.88 -3.90
C CYS A 19 3.81 11.67 -3.69
N GLY A 20 4.18 12.58 -4.61
CA GLY A 20 5.43 13.31 -4.54
C GLY A 20 6.68 12.42 -4.64
N VAL A 21 6.58 11.28 -5.33
CA VAL A 21 7.71 10.37 -5.60
C VAL A 21 8.05 10.37 -7.08
N THR A 22 9.25 9.88 -7.44
CA THR A 22 9.60 9.73 -8.85
C THR A 22 8.89 8.52 -9.48
N PRO A 23 8.61 8.53 -10.80
CA PRO A 23 8.05 7.36 -11.50
C PRO A 23 8.89 6.09 -11.33
N ARG A 24 10.22 6.24 -11.23
CA ARG A 24 11.15 5.13 -10.98
C ARG A 24 10.99 4.56 -9.57
N GLU A 25 10.78 5.40 -8.56
CA GLU A 25 10.48 4.92 -7.21
C GLU A 25 9.14 4.19 -7.17
N TRP A 26 8.13 4.72 -7.87
CA TRP A 26 6.85 4.04 -8.02
C TRP A 26 7.00 2.65 -8.65
N GLN A 27 7.72 2.56 -9.78
CA GLN A 27 8.00 1.30 -10.46
C GLN A 27 8.74 0.31 -9.55
N ASN A 28 9.78 0.74 -8.84
CA ASN A 28 10.50 -0.12 -7.89
C ASN A 28 9.58 -0.68 -6.81
N MET A 29 8.64 0.11 -6.29
CA MET A 29 7.65 -0.35 -5.31
C MET A 29 6.65 -1.35 -5.92
N GLU A 30 6.28 -1.20 -7.19
CA GLU A 30 5.44 -2.17 -7.90
C GLU A 30 6.15 -3.49 -8.22
N ASP A 31 7.45 -3.43 -8.46
CA ASP A 31 8.30 -4.58 -8.75
C ASP A 31 8.72 -5.35 -7.48
N GLY A 32 8.20 -4.95 -6.31
CA GLY A 32 8.52 -5.58 -5.02
C GLY A 32 9.94 -5.31 -4.54
N ARG A 33 10.65 -4.35 -5.16
CA ARG A 33 11.97 -3.92 -4.68
C ARG A 33 11.77 -3.04 -3.47
N THR A 34 12.61 -3.21 -2.44
CA THR A 34 12.54 -2.42 -1.21
C THR A 34 13.34 -1.12 -1.38
N PRO A 35 12.75 0.03 -1.76
CA PRO A 35 13.41 1.31 -1.65
C PRO A 35 13.80 1.57 -0.18
N ARG A 36 14.83 2.38 0.02
CA ARG A 36 15.13 2.92 1.35
C ARG A 36 13.86 3.59 1.90
N ARG A 37 13.55 3.30 3.17
CA ARG A 37 12.37 3.82 3.89
C ARG A 37 11.03 3.44 3.23
N MET A 38 10.90 2.20 2.79
CA MET A 38 9.67 1.66 2.20
C MET A 38 8.45 1.89 3.10
N ASP A 39 8.59 1.65 4.40
CA ASP A 39 7.58 1.89 5.43
C ASP A 39 7.03 3.33 5.42
N LEU A 40 7.92 4.33 5.38
CA LEU A 40 7.53 5.74 5.32
C LEU A 40 6.84 6.08 4.00
N LYS A 41 7.31 5.50 2.89
CA LYS A 41 6.71 5.70 1.56
C LYS A 41 5.31 5.09 1.47
N VAL A 42 5.15 3.87 1.94
CA VAL A 42 3.85 3.19 1.98
C VAL A 42 2.87 3.99 2.84
N ARG A 43 3.31 4.52 4.01
CA ARG A 43 2.47 5.40 4.83
C ARG A 43 2.08 6.70 4.11
N GLN A 44 2.99 7.34 3.40
CA GLN A 44 2.68 8.54 2.61
C GLN A 44 1.66 8.24 1.50
N ILE A 45 1.81 7.12 0.80
CA ILE A 45 0.90 6.69 -0.26
C ILE A 45 -0.49 6.37 0.33
N ALA A 46 -0.53 5.63 1.43
CA ALA A 46 -1.77 5.34 2.17
C ALA A 46 -2.53 6.63 2.54
N MET A 47 -1.83 7.63 3.11
CA MET A 47 -2.44 8.93 3.44
C MET A 47 -2.85 9.73 2.19
N ALA A 48 -2.06 9.70 1.12
CA ALA A 48 -2.37 10.45 -0.11
C ALA A 48 -3.61 9.92 -0.84
N PHE A 49 -3.88 8.62 -0.73
CA PHE A 49 -5.02 7.97 -1.38
C PHE A 49 -6.17 7.62 -0.45
N GLY A 50 -6.02 7.85 0.87
CA GLY A 50 -7.02 7.46 1.87
C GLY A 50 -7.21 5.94 1.96
N VAL A 51 -6.20 5.15 1.61
CA VAL A 51 -6.27 3.68 1.61
C VAL A 51 -5.49 3.10 2.78
N ASP A 52 -5.93 1.95 3.28
CA ASP A 52 -5.22 1.24 4.33
C ASP A 52 -3.83 0.75 3.87
N ARG A 53 -2.86 0.77 4.78
CA ARG A 53 -1.47 0.35 4.52
C ARG A 53 -1.40 -1.14 4.17
N ASP A 54 -2.13 -1.97 4.91
CA ASP A 54 -2.09 -3.42 4.75
C ASP A 54 -2.83 -3.83 3.48
N TRP A 55 -3.93 -3.14 3.14
CA TRP A 55 -4.55 -3.25 1.82
C TRP A 55 -3.59 -2.89 0.68
N LEU A 56 -2.82 -1.81 0.83
CA LEU A 56 -1.88 -1.34 -0.18
C LEU A 56 -0.70 -2.29 -0.43
N MET A 57 -0.30 -3.03 0.62
CA MET A 57 0.86 -3.93 0.63
C MET A 57 0.51 -5.37 0.25
N TRP A 58 -0.58 -5.90 0.78
CA TRP A 58 -0.92 -7.32 0.70
C TRP A 58 -2.18 -7.60 -0.12
N GLY A 59 -2.99 -6.57 -0.40
CA GLY A 59 -4.35 -6.75 -0.89
C GLY A 59 -5.25 -7.35 0.19
N GLY A 60 -6.57 -7.18 0.03
CA GLY A 60 -7.56 -7.64 1.00
C GLY A 60 -8.88 -6.90 0.83
N GLU A 61 -9.88 -7.23 1.65
CA GLU A 61 -11.13 -6.49 1.72
C GLU A 61 -10.82 -5.08 2.24
N LEU A 62 -11.16 -4.03 1.47
CA LEU A 62 -11.09 -2.65 1.95
C LEU A 62 -11.96 -2.60 3.20
N ALA A 63 -11.36 -2.39 4.37
CA ALA A 63 -12.12 -2.22 5.60
C ALA A 63 -13.13 -1.08 5.36
N PRO A 64 -14.44 -1.32 5.53
CA PRO A 64 -15.42 -0.27 5.33
C PRO A 64 -15.14 0.87 6.30
N GLU A 65 -15.08 2.10 5.78
CA GLU A 65 -14.87 3.30 6.59
C GLU A 65 -15.99 3.41 7.63
N GLY A 66 -15.69 3.06 8.87
CA GLY A 66 -16.69 3.06 9.94
C GLY A 66 -16.15 2.59 11.27
N ASP A 67 -15.64 3.55 12.03
CA ASP A 67 -15.66 3.59 13.50
C ASP A 67 -14.62 2.73 14.29
N GLY A 68 -13.60 3.44 14.80
CA GLY A 68 -13.05 3.28 16.14
C GLY A 68 -12.53 1.93 16.64
N GLY A 69 -11.20 1.74 16.61
CA GLY A 69 -10.50 0.93 17.63
C GLY A 69 -9.35 0.05 17.11
N PRO A 70 -8.26 -0.14 17.89
CA PRO A 70 -7.12 -0.94 17.47
C PRO A 70 -7.44 -2.42 17.71
N THR A 71 -7.56 -3.21 16.64
CA THR A 71 -7.60 -4.66 16.78
C THR A 71 -6.40 -5.26 16.05
N GLY A 72 -5.40 -5.64 16.85
CA GLY A 72 -4.42 -6.62 16.45
C GLY A 72 -5.01 -8.01 16.60
N ALA A 73 -4.85 -8.83 15.57
CA ALA A 73 -4.88 -10.29 15.51
C ALA A 73 -5.15 -10.67 14.05
N ALA A 74 -4.65 -11.73 13.43
CA ALA A 74 -3.64 -12.73 13.71
C ALA A 74 -3.63 -13.59 12.43
N ALA A 75 -2.47 -13.98 11.93
CA ALA A 75 -2.32 -15.20 11.13
C ALA A 75 -0.85 -15.63 11.14
N THR A 76 -0.43 -16.17 12.28
CA THR A 76 0.67 -17.13 12.32
C THR A 76 0.17 -18.42 11.68
N SER A 77 0.70 -18.79 10.51
CA SER A 77 0.54 -20.15 9.99
C SER A 77 1.75 -20.99 10.38
N ASP A 78 1.43 -21.91 11.28
CA ASP A 78 2.15 -23.06 11.79
C ASP A 78 2.94 -23.83 10.71
N LYS A 79 4.19 -24.16 11.03
CA LYS A 79 4.88 -25.34 10.47
C LYS A 79 5.64 -26.02 11.60
N SER A 80 5.03 -27.04 12.19
CA SER A 80 5.76 -28.14 12.84
C SER A 80 5.49 -29.43 12.06
N ASN A 81 6.55 -30.04 11.54
CA ASN A 81 6.62 -31.48 11.28
C ASN A 81 8.03 -31.97 11.57
#